data_AF-A0AA42Y608-F1
#
_entry.id   AF-A0AA42Y608-F1
#
_cell.length_a   1.000
_cell.length_b   1.000
_cell.length_c   1.000
_cell.angle_alpha   90.00
_cell.angle_beta   90.00
_cell.angle_gamma   90.00
#
_symmetry.space_group_name_H-M   'P 1'
#
loop_
_entity.id
_entity.type
_entity.pdbx_description
1 polymer ?
#
loop_
_entity_poly.entity_id
_entity_poly.type
_entity_poly.pdbx_seq_one_letter_code
_entity_poly.pdbx_strand_id
1 'polypeptide(L)'
;MGTPGDDMVVKAMSWALRELIPVDHRAVERFLRKHDDVLAARVKREVRNKLTTGLKNPRSKGKAARGQDSAYAHAGAAARS
;
A
#
# COMPACT_ATOMS: atom_id res chain seq x y z
N MET A 1 -6.29 10.25 17.96
CA MET A 1 -6.09 8.85 18.40
C MET A 1 -7.38 8.12 18.05
N GLY A 2 -7.39 7.26 17.04
CA GLY A 2 -8.58 6.44 16.73
C GLY A 2 -8.81 5.45 17.88
N THR A 3 -10.06 5.12 18.16
CA THR A 3 -10.36 4.06 19.13
C THR A 3 -10.03 2.69 18.52
N PRO A 4 -9.78 1.65 19.33
CA PRO A 4 -9.60 0.29 18.81
C PRO A 4 -10.78 -0.18 17.93
N GLY A 5 -11.98 0.32 18.19
CA GLY A 5 -13.16 0.06 17.37
C GLY A 5 -13.05 0.67 15.97
N ASP A 6 -12.56 1.90 15.86
CA ASP A 6 -12.39 2.59 14.58
C ASP A 6 -11.42 1.83 13.66
N ASP A 7 -10.32 1.31 14.21
CA ASP A 7 -9.35 0.52 13.46
C ASP A 7 -9.95 -0.79 12.92
N MET A 8 -10.81 -1.43 13.71
CA MET A 8 -11.51 -2.64 13.30
C MET A 8 -12.54 -2.35 12.21
N VAL A 9 -13.28 -1.24 12.30
CA VAL A 9 -14.21 -0.79 11.26
C VAL A 9 -13.47 -0.48 9.95
N VAL A 10 -12.35 0.25 10.02
CA VAL A 10 -11.51 0.57 8.85
C VAL A 10 -11.00 -0.71 8.18
N LYS A 11 -10.55 -1.68 8.96
CA LYS A 11 -10.05 -2.96 8.44
C LYS A 11 -11.16 -3.79 7.80
N ALA A 12 -12.31 -3.91 8.47
CA ALA A 12 -13.47 -4.64 7.96
C ALA A 12 -13.96 -4.03 6.64
N MET A 13 -14.07 -2.71 6.56
CA MET A 13 -14.47 -2.02 5.34
C MET A 13 -13.46 -2.21 4.20
N SER A 14 -12.16 -2.19 4.51
CA SER A 14 -11.11 -2.51 3.51
C SER A 14 -11.21 -3.94 2.97
N TRP A 15 -11.56 -4.91 3.82
CA TRP A 15 -11.77 -6.29 3.38
C TRP A 15 -13.03 -6.43 2.52
N ALA A 16 -14.16 -5.93 3.02
CA ALA A 16 -15.44 -6.03 2.31
C ALA A 16 -15.37 -5.45 0.90
N LEU A 17 -14.80 -4.25 0.74
CA LEU A 17 -14.67 -3.61 -0.57
C LEU A 17 -13.72 -4.36 -1.51
N ARG A 18 -12.65 -4.97 -1.00
CA ARG A 18 -11.72 -5.76 -1.84
C ARG A 18 -12.31 -7.08 -2.31
N GLU A 19 -13.12 -7.73 -1.49
CA GLU A 19 -13.84 -8.95 -1.87
C GLU A 19 -15.00 -8.66 -2.85
N LEU A 20 -15.52 -7.43 -2.88
CA LEU A 20 -16.55 -7.02 -3.85
C LEU A 20 -15.98 -6.74 -5.26
N ILE A 21 -14.69 -6.41 -5.38
CA ILE A 21 -14.05 -6.05 -6.66
C ILE A 21 -14.24 -7.10 -7.76
N PRO A 22 -14.06 -8.41 -7.52
CA PRO A 22 -14.31 -9.45 -8.54
C PRO A 22 -15.77 -9.58 -8.97
N VAL A 23 -16.72 -9.12 -8.14
CA VAL A 23 -18.16 -9.19 -8.42
C VAL A 23 -18.62 -7.99 -9.24
N ASP A 24 -18.31 -6.77 -8.78
CA ASP A 24 -18.60 -5.53 -9.52
C ASP A 24 -17.51 -4.46 -9.29
N HIS A 25 -16.52 -4.48 -10.19
CA HIS A 25 -15.42 -3.52 -10.20
C HIS A 25 -15.89 -2.06 -10.31
N ARG A 26 -16.91 -1.80 -11.14
CA ARG A 26 -17.38 -0.43 -11.42
C ARG A 26 -18.19 0.15 -10.27
N ALA A 27 -18.96 -0.67 -9.55
CA ALA A 27 -19.64 -0.25 -8.34
C ALA A 27 -18.64 0.19 -7.26
N VAL A 28 -17.57 -0.56 -7.05
CA VAL A 28 -16.53 -0.19 -6.07
C VAL A 28 -15.85 1.13 -6.46
N GLU A 29 -15.52 1.33 -7.74
CA GLU A 29 -14.99 2.61 -8.22
C GLU A 29 -15.94 3.79 -7.96
N ARG A 30 -17.24 3.62 -8.27
CA ARG A 30 -18.26 4.66 -8.02
C ARG A 30 -18.41 4.96 -6.54
N PHE A 31 -18.43 3.92 -5.70
CA PHE A 31 -18.51 4.07 -4.24
C PHE A 31 -17.32 4.87 -3.69
N LEU A 32 -16.09 4.55 -4.11
CA LEU A 32 -14.90 5.28 -3.70
C LEU A 32 -14.93 6.75 -4.13
N ARG A 33 -15.44 7.06 -5.33
CA ARG A 33 -15.58 8.46 -5.79
C ARG A 33 -16.65 9.21 -5.01
N LYS A 34 -17.78 8.56 -4.74
CA LYS A 34 -18.92 9.16 -4.03
C LYS A 34 -18.58 9.49 -2.57
N HIS A 35 -17.70 8.73 -1.94
CA HIS A 35 -17.37 8.83 -0.51
C HIS A 35 -15.90 9.15 -0.26
N ASP A 36 -15.21 9.82 -1.20
CA ASP A 36 -13.76 10.07 -1.08
C ASP A 36 -13.42 10.94 0.14
N ASP A 37 -14.27 11.89 0.48
CA ASP A 37 -14.12 12.84 1.59
C ASP A 37 -14.27 12.18 2.97
N VAL A 38 -15.14 11.18 3.09
CA VAL A 38 -15.46 10.53 4.37
C VAL A 38 -14.74 9.21 4.60
N LEU A 39 -14.26 8.53 3.55
CA LEU A 39 -13.57 7.26 3.70
C LEU A 39 -12.16 7.43 4.28
N ALA A 40 -11.85 6.62 5.28
CA ALA A 40 -10.52 6.56 5.86
C ALA A 40 -9.44 6.33 4.79
N ALA A 41 -8.35 7.10 4.86
CA ALA A 41 -7.27 7.07 3.86
C ALA A 41 -6.71 5.65 3.63
N ARG A 42 -6.66 4.81 4.68
CA ARG A 42 -6.21 3.42 4.60
C ARG A 42 -7.10 2.57 3.70
N VAL A 43 -8.42 2.69 3.82
CA VAL A 43 -9.39 1.99 2.96
C VAL A 43 -9.15 2.40 1.51
N LYS A 44 -9.09 3.71 1.24
CA LYS A 44 -8.87 4.24 -0.11
C LYS A 44 -7.59 3.68 -0.74
N ARG A 45 -6.48 3.67 0.00
CA ARG A 45 -5.19 3.12 -0.47
C ARG A 45 -5.30 1.64 -0.81
N GLU A 46 -5.80 0.82 0.11
CA GLU A 46 -5.83 -0.64 -0.06
C GLU A 46 -6.77 -1.06 -1.20
N VAL A 47 -7.94 -0.44 -1.30
CA VAL A 47 -8.93 -0.73 -2.36
C VAL A 47 -8.43 -0.22 -3.71
N ARG A 48 -7.89 1.00 -3.80
CA ARG A 48 -7.30 1.51 -5.05
C ARG A 48 -6.14 0.64 -5.54
N ASN A 49 -5.25 0.21 -4.64
CA ASN A 49 -4.16 -0.70 -5.01
C ASN A 49 -4.67 -2.02 -5.61
N LYS A 50 -5.78 -2.55 -5.08
CA LYS A 50 -6.41 -3.77 -5.60
C LYS A 50 -7.06 -3.54 -6.97
N LEU A 51 -7.75 -2.41 -7.16
CA LEU A 51 -8.31 -2.00 -8.45
C LEU A 51 -7.21 -1.81 -9.51
N THR A 52 -6.09 -1.17 -9.15
CA THR A 52 -5.01 -0.86 -10.11
C THR A 52 -4.16 -2.07 -10.49
N THR A 53 -3.92 -2.99 -9.55
CA THR A 53 -3.02 -4.14 -9.80
C THR A 53 -3.75 -5.43 -10.12
N GLY A 54 -5.02 -5.57 -9.73
CA GLY A 54 -5.78 -6.83 -9.80
C GLY A 54 -5.26 -7.93 -8.86
N LEU A 55 -4.03 -7.80 -8.31
CA LEU A 55 -3.36 -8.83 -7.54
C LEU A 55 -3.87 -8.89 -6.10
N LYS A 56 -4.10 -10.11 -5.59
CA LYS A 56 -4.39 -10.32 -4.15
C LYS A 56 -3.15 -10.04 -3.28
N ASN A 57 -1.95 -10.26 -3.84
CA ASN A 57 -0.69 -9.95 -3.20
C ASN A 57 0.27 -9.37 -4.25
N PRO A 58 0.46 -8.04 -4.34
CA PRO A 58 1.39 -7.46 -5.30
C PRO A 58 2.81 -7.91 -4.94
N ARG A 59 3.55 -8.50 -5.89
CA ARG A 59 4.99 -8.76 -5.72
C ARG A 59 5.65 -7.43 -5.42
N SER A 60 6.26 -7.28 -4.25
CA SER A 60 6.89 -6.03 -3.82
C SER A 60 7.88 -5.56 -4.89
N LYS A 61 7.55 -4.52 -5.67
CA LYS A 61 8.55 -3.74 -6.40
C LYS A 61 9.32 -2.93 -5.36
N GLY A 62 10.33 -3.55 -4.73
CA GLY A 62 11.04 -2.88 -3.64
C GLY A 62 11.94 -3.72 -2.73
N LYS A 63 12.61 -4.76 -3.23
CA LYS A 63 13.85 -5.31 -2.62
C LYS A 63 14.88 -5.75 -3.68
N ALA A 64 14.91 -5.08 -4.84
CA ALA A 64 15.91 -5.32 -5.88
C ALA A 64 16.70 -4.06 -6.29
N ALA A 65 16.40 -2.89 -5.71
CA ALA A 65 17.05 -1.62 -6.04
C ALA A 65 17.57 -0.86 -4.82
N ARG A 66 17.97 -1.59 -3.77
CA ARG A 66 18.71 -1.04 -2.63
C ARG A 66 19.85 -2.00 -2.28
N GLY A 67 20.88 -2.02 -3.14
CA GLY A 67 22.23 -2.46 -2.72
C GLY A 67 22.65 -1.59 -1.53
N GLN A 68 23.14 -2.14 -0.42
CA GLN A 68 24.45 -2.75 -0.28
C GLN A 68 25.64 -1.84 -0.67
N ASP A 69 25.54 -0.51 -0.51
CA ASP A 69 26.68 0.40 -0.76
C ASP A 69 26.95 1.38 0.40
N SER A 70 26.96 0.91 1.65
CA SER A 70 27.31 1.79 2.80
C SER A 70 28.19 1.12 3.87
N ALA A 71 28.90 0.02 3.54
CA ALA A 71 29.71 -0.70 4.52
C ALA A 71 31.18 -0.98 4.11
N TYR A 72 31.67 -0.52 2.95
CA TYR A 72 33.07 -0.76 2.54
C TYR A 72 33.82 0.47 2.00
N ALA A 73 33.28 1.69 2.07
CA ALA A 73 33.87 2.88 1.46
C ALA A 73 34.83 3.71 2.34
N HIS A 74 35.54 3.10 3.32
CA HIS A 74 36.51 3.83 4.16
C HIS A 74 37.90 3.19 4.35
N ALA A 75 38.29 2.19 3.56
CA ALA A 75 39.66 1.65 3.63
C ALA A 75 40.37 1.76 2.28
N GLY A 76 40.87 2.96 1.94
CA GLY A 76 41.57 3.17 0.68
C GLY A 76 42.08 4.59 0.45
N ALA A 77 42.75 5.20 1.43
CA ALA A 77 43.45 6.48 1.21
C ALA A 77 44.65 6.63 2.16
N ALA A 78 45.72 5.87 1.91
CA ALA A 78 47.06 6.18 2.42
C ALA A 78 48.13 5.42 1.61
N ALA A 79 48.34 5.83 0.37
CA ALA A 79 49.55 5.54 -0.38
C ALA A 79 49.81 6.72 -1.30
N ARG A 80 50.70 7.62 -0.88
CA ARG A 80 51.55 8.47 -1.72
C ARG A 80 52.46 9.31 -0.81
N SER A 81 53.75 9.25 -1.14
CA SER A 81 54.93 9.99 -0.64
C SER A 81 55.70 9.31 0.48
#